data_AF-A0A7V2W5Q2-F1
#
_entry.id   AF-A0A7V2W5Q2-F1
#
_cell.length_a   1.000
_cell.length_b   1.000
_cell.length_c   1.000
_cell.angle_alpha   90.00
_cell.angle_beta   90.00
_cell.angle_gamma   90.00
#
_symmetry.space_group_name_H-M   'P 1'
#
loop_
_entity.id
_entity.type
_entity.pdbx_description
1 polymer ?
#
loop_
_entity_poly.entity_id
_entity_poly.type
_entity_poly.pdbx_seq_one_letter_code
_entity_poly.pdbx_strand_id
1 'polypeptide(L)'
;MKKLFVVAFAFLVSNFIFSQSYMTAGGLRAGTDWGLTVQQRLTKNTTFEGIVQSSLQREELMLTALAERHYALVFRGLNIYMGAGLHKGWLANVQSSELVPLERKDPFGLTFIGGAEMKLGRFNISYDFKPAINIFGGEKKFYTQTGASVRYIFLNNKVWKKKQKAKRKKKRKENPKDWQFWKKGD
;
A
#
# COMPACT_ATOMS: atom_id res chain seq x y z
N MET A 1 -13.39 -26.62 23.93
CA MET A 1 -14.09 -26.26 22.66
C MET A 1 -13.69 -24.89 22.12
N LYS A 2 -13.69 -23.79 22.90
CA LYS A 2 -13.31 -22.45 22.41
C LYS A 2 -11.88 -22.36 21.83
N LYS A 3 -10.89 -23.05 22.41
CA LYS A 3 -9.49 -23.06 21.94
C LYS A 3 -9.30 -23.80 20.60
N LEU A 4 -10.10 -24.85 20.34
CA LEU A 4 -10.10 -25.58 19.06
C LEU A 4 -10.67 -24.73 17.92
N PHE A 5 -11.66 -23.88 18.22
CA PHE A 5 -12.22 -22.93 17.26
C PHE A 5 -11.19 -21.86 16.84
N VAL A 6 -10.36 -21.38 17.78
CA VAL A 6 -9.30 -20.41 17.49
C VAL A 6 -8.21 -21.02 16.60
N VAL A 7 -7.84 -22.28 16.85
CA VAL A 7 -6.84 -22.99 16.03
C VAL A 7 -7.39 -23.32 14.64
N ALA A 8 -8.66 -23.75 14.54
CA ALA A 8 -9.32 -24.00 13.25
C ALA A 8 -9.49 -22.71 12.43
N PHE A 9 -9.83 -21.59 13.09
CA PHE A 9 -9.90 -20.27 12.46
C PHE A 9 -8.50 -19.81 11.98
N ALA A 10 -7.46 -19.99 12.80
CA ALA A 10 -6.09 -19.69 12.41
C ALA A 10 -5.60 -20.51 11.20
N PHE A 11 -6.03 -21.78 11.09
CA PHE A 11 -5.72 -22.64 9.94
C PHE A 11 -6.46 -22.22 8.66
N LEU A 12 -7.71 -21.78 8.76
CA LEU A 12 -8.50 -21.32 7.61
C LEU A 12 -7.93 -20.04 6.97
N VAL A 13 -7.27 -19.16 7.75
CA VAL A 13 -6.63 -17.93 7.21
C VAL A 13 -5.37 -18.23 6.38
N SER A 14 -4.78 -19.42 6.52
CA SER A 14 -3.48 -19.74 5.90
C SER A 14 -3.52 -20.15 4.42
N ASN A 15 -4.69 -20.41 3.83
CA ASN A 15 -4.79 -21.05 2.51
C ASN A 15 -5.22 -20.16 1.33
N PHE A 16 -5.20 -18.84 1.47
CA PHE A 16 -5.67 -17.96 0.39
C PHE A 16 -4.55 -17.44 -0.52
N ILE A 17 -4.11 -18.29 -1.45
CA ILE A 17 -3.16 -17.93 -2.51
C ILE A 17 -3.93 -17.56 -3.79
N PHE A 18 -4.53 -16.36 -3.84
CA PHE A 18 -4.70 -15.66 -5.12
C PHE A 18 -3.87 -14.39 -5.08
N SER A 19 -2.73 -14.46 -5.76
CA SER A 19 -1.80 -13.33 -5.83
C SER A 19 -2.40 -12.25 -6.74
N GLN A 20 -2.45 -10.98 -6.31
CA GLN A 20 -2.82 -9.87 -7.19
C GLN A 20 -2.07 -9.92 -8.52
N SER A 21 -2.80 -9.64 -9.60
CA SER A 21 -2.26 -9.71 -10.95
C SER A 21 -1.42 -8.50 -11.31
N TYR A 22 -1.53 -7.37 -10.60
CA TYR A 22 -0.87 -6.12 -10.97
C TYR A 22 0.48 -5.94 -10.25
N MET A 23 1.35 -5.13 -10.85
CA MET A 23 2.67 -4.76 -10.32
C MET A 23 2.65 -3.35 -9.79
N THR A 24 2.11 -2.40 -10.56
CA THR A 24 2.03 -0.98 -10.18
C THR A 24 0.65 -0.48 -10.53
N ALA A 25 -0.01 0.17 -9.58
CA ALA A 25 -1.31 0.80 -9.76
C ALA A 25 -1.31 2.16 -9.05
N GLY A 26 -2.08 3.10 -9.55
CA GLY A 26 -2.25 4.38 -8.87
C GLY A 26 -3.53 5.08 -9.31
N GLY A 27 -4.02 5.98 -8.48
CA GLY A 27 -5.26 6.69 -8.75
C GLY A 27 -5.70 7.50 -7.55
N LEU A 28 -7.02 7.65 -7.42
CA LEU A 28 -7.64 8.55 -6.46
C LEU A 28 -8.18 7.75 -5.27
N ARG A 29 -8.10 8.37 -4.11
CA ARG A 29 -8.69 7.91 -2.85
C ARG A 29 -9.61 9.02 -2.34
N ALA A 30 -10.84 8.68 -2.02
CA ALA A 30 -11.83 9.62 -1.51
C ALA A 30 -12.63 8.98 -0.36
N GLY A 31 -12.97 9.77 0.65
CA GLY A 31 -13.75 9.33 1.80
C GLY A 31 -13.78 10.43 2.85
N THR A 32 -13.23 10.16 4.03
CA THR A 32 -13.03 11.20 5.05
C THR A 32 -12.10 12.31 4.54
N ASP A 33 -11.05 11.90 3.82
CA ASP A 33 -10.12 12.78 3.11
C ASP A 33 -10.09 12.43 1.63
N TRP A 34 -9.55 13.34 0.81
CA TRP A 34 -9.33 13.10 -0.61
C TRP A 34 -7.82 13.13 -0.91
N GLY A 35 -7.40 12.31 -1.86
CA GLY A 35 -5.98 12.16 -2.14
C GLY A 35 -5.65 11.27 -3.32
N LEU A 36 -4.36 11.10 -3.52
CA LEU A 36 -3.75 10.20 -4.49
C LEU A 36 -3.15 9.01 -3.76
N THR A 37 -3.30 7.84 -4.36
CA THR A 37 -2.69 6.59 -3.90
C THR A 37 -1.88 5.95 -5.02
N VAL A 38 -0.71 5.42 -4.69
CA VAL A 38 0.12 4.61 -5.57
C VAL A 38 0.51 3.33 -4.84
N GLN A 39 0.17 2.19 -5.42
CA GLN A 39 0.56 0.87 -4.94
C GLN A 39 1.62 0.25 -5.86
N GLN A 40 2.69 -0.25 -5.24
CA GLN A 40 3.75 -1.01 -5.87
C GLN A 40 3.87 -2.39 -5.19
N ARG A 41 3.71 -3.45 -5.97
CA ARG A 41 3.89 -4.82 -5.51
C ARG A 41 5.38 -5.12 -5.27
N LEU A 42 5.68 -5.67 -4.10
CA LEU A 42 7.03 -6.09 -3.71
C LEU A 42 7.20 -7.61 -3.82
N THR A 43 6.24 -8.37 -3.30
CA THR A 43 6.28 -9.85 -3.29
C THR A 43 4.99 -10.44 -3.85
N LYS A 44 4.77 -11.75 -3.69
CA LYS A 44 3.53 -12.38 -4.16
C LYS A 44 2.29 -11.89 -3.41
N ASN A 45 2.45 -11.51 -2.14
CA ASN A 45 1.34 -11.17 -1.25
C ASN A 45 1.59 -9.85 -0.51
N THR A 46 2.63 -9.11 -0.86
CA THR A 46 3.00 -7.85 -0.20
C THR A 46 3.08 -6.72 -1.20
N THR A 47 2.43 -5.61 -0.87
CA THR A 47 2.50 -4.33 -1.59
C THR A 47 3.04 -3.25 -0.68
N PHE A 48 3.62 -2.24 -1.31
CA PHE A 48 3.91 -0.96 -0.69
C PHE A 48 2.94 0.05 -1.26
N GLU A 49 2.29 0.83 -0.40
CA GLU A 49 1.37 1.90 -0.79
C GLU A 49 1.89 3.25 -0.30
N GLY A 50 1.91 4.24 -1.19
CA GLY A 50 2.08 5.64 -0.85
C GLY A 50 0.75 6.37 -1.03
N ILE A 51 0.32 7.11 -0.01
CA ILE A 51 -0.89 7.94 -0.05
C ILE A 51 -0.50 9.37 0.24
N VAL A 52 -0.89 10.29 -0.65
CA VAL A 52 -0.85 11.73 -0.40
C VAL A 52 -2.29 12.20 -0.32
N GLN A 53 -2.70 12.70 0.84
CA GLN A 53 -4.08 13.12 1.08
C GLN A 53 -4.13 14.52 1.68
N SER A 54 -5.17 15.27 1.31
CA SER A 54 -5.48 16.58 1.87
C SER A 54 -6.79 16.49 2.64
N SER A 55 -6.80 17.00 3.86
CA SER A 55 -8.00 17.03 4.70
C SER A 55 -8.59 18.44 4.71
N LEU A 56 -9.80 18.60 4.18
CA LEU A 56 -10.52 19.89 4.20
C LEU A 56 -10.88 20.33 5.62
N GLN A 57 -11.02 19.38 6.55
CA GLN A 57 -11.39 19.66 7.94
C GLN A 57 -10.20 20.06 8.81
N ARG A 58 -8.96 19.77 8.39
CA ARG A 58 -7.74 20.03 9.19
C ARG A 58 -6.74 20.95 8.50
N GLU A 59 -7.01 21.34 7.25
CA GLU A 59 -6.09 22.10 6.40
C GLU A 59 -4.67 21.50 6.41
N GLU A 60 -4.61 20.18 6.36
CA GLU A 60 -3.39 19.40 6.53
C GLU A 60 -3.13 18.57 5.26
N LEU A 61 -1.89 18.65 4.77
CA LEU A 61 -1.39 17.74 3.75
C LEU A 61 -0.68 16.58 4.44
N MET A 62 -1.11 15.35 4.17
CA MET A 62 -0.56 14.15 4.81
C MET A 62 0.01 13.17 3.79
N LEU A 63 1.25 12.77 4.02
CA LEU A 63 1.92 11.68 3.31
C LEU A 63 1.93 10.44 4.20
N THR A 64 1.42 9.33 3.70
CA THR A 64 1.43 8.03 4.36
C THR A 64 2.19 7.02 3.50
N ALA A 65 3.05 6.22 4.12
CA ALA A 65 3.74 5.09 3.51
C ALA A 65 3.36 3.80 4.25
N LEU A 66 2.84 2.81 3.54
CA LEU A 66 2.26 1.59 4.10
C LEU A 66 2.87 0.34 3.46
N ALA A 67 3.12 -0.67 4.27
CA ALA A 67 3.36 -2.04 3.80
C ALA A 67 2.12 -2.88 4.07
N GLU A 68 1.58 -3.52 3.04
CA GLU A 68 0.31 -4.22 3.10
C GLU A 68 0.46 -5.66 2.66
N ARG A 69 -0.30 -6.54 3.30
CA ARG A 69 -0.39 -7.95 2.98
C ARG A 69 -1.79 -8.29 2.46
N HIS A 70 -1.84 -8.97 1.33
CA HIS A 70 -3.06 -9.32 0.62
C HIS A 70 -3.40 -10.80 0.78
N TYR A 71 -4.67 -11.06 1.11
CA TYR A 71 -5.27 -12.39 1.21
C TYR A 71 -6.46 -12.45 0.27
N ALA A 72 -6.50 -13.48 -0.56
CA ALA A 72 -7.59 -13.66 -1.48
C ALA A 72 -8.86 -14.14 -0.77
N LEU A 73 -10.03 -13.68 -1.18
CA LEU A 73 -11.29 -14.28 -0.74
C LEU A 73 -11.74 -15.36 -1.73
N VAL A 74 -12.74 -16.14 -1.32
CA VAL A 74 -13.33 -17.23 -2.13
C VAL A 74 -13.94 -16.70 -3.44
N PHE A 75 -14.38 -15.44 -3.46
CA PHE A 75 -14.96 -14.81 -4.65
C PHE A 75 -13.88 -14.34 -5.64
N ARG A 76 -14.10 -14.62 -6.93
CA ARG A 76 -13.16 -14.27 -8.01
C ARG A 76 -12.89 -12.77 -8.05
N GLY A 77 -11.65 -12.39 -7.71
CA GLY A 77 -11.14 -11.03 -7.89
C GLY A 77 -11.32 -10.10 -6.69
N LEU A 78 -11.93 -10.57 -5.59
CA LEU A 78 -12.02 -9.88 -4.31
C LEU A 78 -10.87 -10.33 -3.41
N ASN A 79 -10.09 -9.39 -2.88
CA ASN A 79 -9.06 -9.64 -1.89
C ASN A 79 -9.30 -8.76 -0.67
N ILE A 80 -8.90 -9.23 0.49
CA ILE A 80 -8.75 -8.41 1.69
C ILE A 80 -7.28 -8.09 1.89
N TYR A 81 -7.02 -6.92 2.45
CA TYR A 81 -5.68 -6.50 2.79
C TYR A 81 -5.64 -5.85 4.15
N MET A 82 -4.47 -5.99 4.77
CA MET A 82 -4.15 -5.33 6.02
C MET A 82 -2.69 -4.92 5.99
N GLY A 83 -2.39 -3.78 6.60
CA GLY A 83 -1.07 -3.20 6.55
C GLY A 83 -0.82 -2.22 7.68
N ALA A 84 0.43 -1.82 7.77
CA ALA A 84 0.88 -0.81 8.71
C ALA A 84 2.02 -0.01 8.11
N GLY A 85 2.24 1.19 8.65
CA GLY A 85 3.31 2.05 8.23
C GLY A 85 3.31 3.37 8.96
N LEU A 86 3.90 4.38 8.33
CA LEU A 86 4.16 5.68 8.93
C LEU A 86 3.44 6.76 8.15
N HIS A 87 3.04 7.82 8.86
CA HIS A 87 2.53 9.04 8.23
C HIS A 87 3.25 10.27 8.75
N LYS A 88 3.33 11.28 7.90
CA LYS A 88 3.79 12.63 8.21
C LYS A 88 2.81 13.62 7.59
N GLY A 89 2.33 14.55 8.39
CA GLY A 89 1.52 15.67 7.94
C GLY A 89 2.29 16.98 7.97
N TRP A 90 1.80 17.92 7.18
CA TRP A 90 2.21 19.31 7.17
C TRP A 90 0.96 20.16 7.32
N LEU A 91 0.94 21.01 8.34
CA LEU A 91 -0.15 21.94 8.57
C LEU A 91 0.03 23.16 7.68
N ALA A 92 -1.02 23.58 6.98
CA ALA A 92 -0.98 24.86 6.28
C ALA A 92 -0.96 25.97 7.35
N ASN A 93 0.14 26.74 7.39
CA ASN A 93 0.25 27.90 8.25
C ASN A 93 -0.76 28.96 7.80
N VAL A 94 -1.98 28.94 8.33
CA VAL A 94 -2.86 30.10 8.27
C VAL A 94 -2.25 31.15 9.17
N GLN A 95 -1.54 32.06 8.53
CA GLN A 95 -1.04 33.30 9.10
C GLN A 95 -2.25 34.15 9.51
N SER A 96 -2.77 34.02 10.74
CA SER A 96 -3.78 34.93 11.27
C SER A 96 -3.89 34.89 12.79
N SER A 97 -3.81 36.09 13.36
CA SER A 97 -4.31 36.54 14.64
C SER A 97 -3.51 36.15 15.88
N GLU A 98 -2.94 37.20 16.46
CA GLU A 98 -2.69 37.37 17.89
C GLU A 98 -3.80 36.73 18.74
N LEU A 99 -3.42 36.24 19.92
CA LEU A 99 -4.22 35.56 20.96
C LEU A 99 -4.19 34.02 20.88
N VAL A 100 -3.16 33.47 21.56
CA VAL A 100 -2.87 32.05 21.86
C VAL A 100 -2.03 31.30 20.80
N PRO A 101 -0.70 31.23 20.95
CA PRO A 101 0.15 30.40 20.10
C PRO A 101 0.00 28.93 20.55
N LEU A 102 -1.01 28.23 20.05
CA LEU A 102 -0.95 26.78 20.05
C LEU A 102 0.11 26.40 19.01
N GLU A 103 1.32 26.07 19.46
CA GLU A 103 2.37 25.47 18.64
C GLU A 103 1.82 24.18 17.97
N ARG A 104 1.16 24.32 16.83
CA ARG A 104 0.59 23.20 16.10
C ARG A 104 1.74 22.54 15.35
N LYS A 105 2.36 21.55 15.98
CA LYS A 105 3.48 20.79 15.41
C LYS A 105 2.98 19.82 14.35
N ASP A 106 3.74 19.70 13.26
CA ASP A 106 3.51 18.74 12.18
C ASP A 106 3.31 17.32 12.74
N PRO A 107 2.19 16.63 12.40
CA PRO A 107 1.93 15.31 12.93
C PRO A 107 2.85 14.27 12.29
N PHE A 108 3.40 13.39 13.12
CA PHE A 108 4.12 12.20 12.69
C PHE A 108 3.69 11.01 13.53
N GLY A 109 3.50 9.86 12.90
CA GLY A 109 3.14 8.68 13.65
C GLY A 109 2.94 7.43 12.82
N LEU A 110 2.20 6.50 13.42
CA LEU A 110 1.91 5.19 12.86
C LEU A 110 0.50 5.16 12.29
N THR A 111 0.37 4.56 11.12
CA THR A 111 -0.91 4.29 10.47
C THR A 111 -1.06 2.80 10.26
N PHE A 112 -2.24 2.27 10.55
CA PHE A 112 -2.66 0.95 10.13
C PHE A 112 -3.73 1.08 9.05
N ILE A 113 -3.87 0.07 8.21
CA ILE A 113 -4.88 0.02 7.18
C ILE A 113 -5.46 -1.39 7.09
N GLY A 114 -6.77 -1.48 6.86
CA GLY A 114 -7.46 -2.72 6.61
C GLY A 114 -8.62 -2.50 5.66
N GLY A 115 -8.73 -3.30 4.62
CA GLY A 115 -9.74 -3.09 3.59
C GLY A 115 -9.99 -4.28 2.70
N ALA A 116 -10.93 -4.10 1.78
CA ALA A 116 -11.21 -5.00 0.70
C ALA A 116 -10.91 -4.31 -0.63
N GLU A 117 -10.40 -5.06 -1.59
CA GLU A 117 -10.15 -4.61 -2.95
C GLU A 117 -10.71 -5.59 -3.96
N MET A 118 -11.15 -5.06 -5.09
CA MET A 118 -11.65 -5.83 -6.21
C MET A 118 -10.98 -5.36 -7.51
N LYS A 119 -10.45 -6.33 -8.26
CA LYS A 119 -9.88 -6.05 -9.58
C LYS A 119 -10.95 -6.18 -10.67
N LEU A 120 -11.25 -5.07 -11.36
CA LEU A 120 -12.14 -5.02 -12.51
C LEU A 120 -11.36 -4.59 -13.76
N GLY A 121 -10.94 -5.56 -14.57
CA GLY A 121 -10.19 -5.29 -15.81
C GLY A 121 -8.84 -4.58 -15.55
N ARG A 122 -8.76 -3.30 -15.94
CA ARG A 122 -7.60 -2.41 -15.73
C ARG A 122 -7.70 -1.54 -14.48
N PHE A 123 -8.78 -1.63 -13.73
CA PHE A 123 -9.00 -0.88 -12.51
C PHE A 123 -8.97 -1.80 -11.29
N ASN A 124 -8.51 -1.26 -10.17
CA ASN A 124 -8.60 -1.83 -8.83
C ASN A 124 -9.44 -0.86 -8.01
N ILE A 125 -10.57 -1.34 -7.49
CA ILE A 125 -11.44 -0.58 -6.61
C ILE A 125 -11.23 -1.11 -5.20
N SER A 126 -10.99 -0.24 -4.23
CA SER A 126 -10.88 -0.66 -2.83
C SER A 126 -11.76 0.17 -1.92
N TYR A 127 -12.09 -0.42 -0.79
CA TYR A 127 -12.69 0.25 0.34
C TYR A 127 -11.95 -0.17 1.60
N ASP A 128 -11.53 0.80 2.41
CA ASP A 128 -10.68 0.54 3.55
C ASP A 128 -10.90 1.50 4.72
N PHE A 129 -10.44 1.01 5.87
CA PHE A 129 -10.43 1.65 7.16
C PHE A 129 -8.98 1.83 7.62
N LYS A 130 -8.62 3.06 7.95
CA LYS A 130 -7.26 3.53 8.23
C LYS A 130 -7.19 4.20 9.60
N PRO A 131 -7.03 3.45 10.70
CA PRO A 131 -6.77 4.02 12.02
C PRO A 131 -5.32 4.50 12.12
N ALA A 132 -5.12 5.68 12.68
CA ALA A 132 -3.83 6.33 12.80
C ALA A 132 -3.60 6.88 14.20
N ILE A 133 -2.34 6.78 14.65
CA ILE A 133 -1.87 7.24 15.96
C ILE A 133 -0.74 8.23 15.73
N ASN A 134 -0.94 9.49 16.15
CA ASN A 134 0.11 10.50 16.15
C ASN A 134 1.02 10.29 17.37
N ILE A 135 2.33 10.11 17.11
CA ILE A 135 3.36 9.97 18.15
C ILE A 135 3.89 11.37 18.52
N PHE A 136 4.09 12.21 17.51
CA PHE A 136 4.54 13.59 17.65
C PHE A 136 3.58 14.52 16.90
N GLY A 137 3.35 15.71 17.46
CA GLY A 137 2.51 16.74 16.83
C GLY A 137 1.05 16.32 16.58
N GLY A 138 0.36 17.13 15.80
CA GLY A 138 -1.05 16.95 15.48
C GLY A 138 -2.00 17.34 16.60
N GLU A 139 -3.25 17.57 16.23
CA GLU A 139 -4.31 17.98 17.17
C GLU A 139 -4.86 16.81 18.00
N LYS A 140 -4.90 15.61 17.41
CA LYS A 140 -5.47 14.41 18.04
C LYS A 140 -4.43 13.29 18.04
N LYS A 141 -4.28 12.63 19.19
CA LYS A 141 -3.39 11.45 19.33
C LYS A 141 -3.87 10.24 18.52
N PHE A 142 -5.18 10.09 18.35
CA PHE A 142 -5.78 8.99 17.60
C PHE A 142 -6.89 9.50 16.70
N TYR A 143 -6.95 9.00 15.47
CA TYR A 143 -8.03 9.28 14.54
C TYR A 143 -8.21 8.12 13.57
N THR A 144 -9.39 8.04 12.98
CA THR A 144 -9.77 6.99 12.04
C THR A 144 -10.24 7.60 10.75
N GLN A 145 -9.90 6.97 9.64
CA GLN A 145 -10.31 7.41 8.31
C GLN A 145 -10.89 6.24 7.55
N THR A 146 -11.92 6.49 6.75
CA THR A 146 -12.43 5.52 5.78
C THR A 146 -12.25 6.09 4.39
N GLY A 147 -11.92 5.25 3.42
CA GLY A 147 -11.74 5.68 2.05
C GLY A 147 -12.13 4.60 1.05
N ALA A 148 -12.72 5.04 -0.05
CA ALA A 148 -12.81 4.28 -1.28
C ALA A 148 -11.69 4.74 -2.22
N SER A 149 -11.01 3.81 -2.89
CA SER A 149 -9.98 4.13 -3.87
C SER A 149 -10.29 3.52 -5.22
N VAL A 150 -10.01 4.27 -6.29
CA VAL A 150 -10.06 3.78 -7.67
C VAL A 150 -8.67 3.95 -8.27
N ARG A 151 -8.01 2.82 -8.52
CA ARG A 151 -6.62 2.76 -8.98
C ARG A 151 -6.55 2.17 -10.38
N TYR A 152 -5.88 2.86 -11.30
CA TYR A 152 -5.56 2.34 -12.63
C TYR A 152 -4.29 1.49 -12.59
N ILE A 153 -4.31 0.32 -13.23
CA ILE A 153 -3.20 -0.62 -13.28
C ILE A 153 -2.27 -0.26 -14.44
N PHE A 154 -1.15 0.39 -14.14
CA PHE A 154 -0.14 0.77 -15.14
C PHE A 154 0.65 -0.45 -15.65
N LEU A 155 1.04 -1.34 -14.74
CA LEU A 155 1.90 -2.47 -15.06
C LEU A 155 1.30 -3.77 -14.53
N ASN A 156 1.06 -4.71 -15.44
CA ASN A 156 0.57 -6.03 -15.12
C ASN A 156 1.75 -7.00 -14.89
N ASN A 157 1.66 -7.91 -13.90
CA ASN A 157 2.75 -8.81 -13.50
C ASN A 157 3.24 -9.69 -14.67
N LYS A 158 2.32 -10.15 -15.54
CA LYS A 158 2.67 -10.91 -16.75
C LYS A 158 3.60 -10.13 -17.69
N VAL A 159 3.30 -8.86 -17.91
CA VAL A 159 4.10 -7.97 -18.79
C VAL A 159 5.47 -7.71 -18.17
N TRP A 160 5.52 -7.46 -16.86
CA TRP A 160 6.77 -7.22 -16.15
C TRP A 160 7.70 -8.46 -16.20
N LYS A 161 7.17 -9.66 -15.94
CA LYS A 161 7.93 -10.92 -16.05
C LYS A 161 8.45 -11.15 -17.47
N LYS A 162 7.67 -10.81 -18.51
CA LYS A 162 8.09 -10.89 -19.92
C LYS A 162 9.25 -9.93 -20.20
N LYS A 163 9.15 -8.67 -19.74
CA LYS A 163 10.24 -7.67 -19.86
C LYS A 163 11.51 -8.12 -19.14
N GLN A 164 11.41 -8.67 -17.93
CA GLN A 164 12.57 -9.19 -17.20
C GLN A 164 13.23 -10.36 -17.94
N LYS A 165 12.45 -11.32 -18.45
CA LYS A 165 12.98 -12.44 -19.26
C LYS A 165 13.69 -11.92 -20.51
N ALA A 166 13.12 -10.95 -21.22
CA ALA A 166 13.73 -10.35 -22.40
C ALA A 166 15.07 -9.65 -22.08
N LYS A 167 15.13 -8.85 -20.99
CA LYS A 167 16.37 -8.22 -20.52
C LYS A 167 17.45 -9.25 -20.15
N ARG A 168 17.07 -10.32 -19.44
CA ARG A 168 18.00 -11.43 -19.11
C ARG A 168 18.53 -12.12 -20.36
N LYS A 169 17.67 -12.37 -21.37
CA LYS A 169 18.10 -12.94 -22.65
C LYS A 169 19.05 -12.02 -23.41
N LYS A 170 18.79 -10.70 -23.43
CA LYS A 170 19.67 -9.71 -24.07
C LYS A 170 21.04 -9.65 -23.38
N LYS A 171 21.08 -9.57 -22.05
CA LYS A 171 22.34 -9.65 -21.27
C LYS A 171 23.11 -10.95 -21.51
N ARG A 172 22.43 -12.10 -21.61
CA ARG A 172 23.07 -13.38 -21.96
C ARG A 172 23.69 -13.39 -23.36
N LYS A 173 23.10 -12.66 -24.32
CA LYS A 173 23.65 -12.51 -25.67
C LYS A 173 24.82 -11.51 -25.70
N GLU A 174 24.77 -10.45 -24.89
CA GLU A 174 25.79 -9.41 -24.83
C GLU A 174 27.04 -9.85 -24.04
N ASN A 175 26.92 -10.71 -23.02
CA ASN A 175 28.06 -11.23 -22.27
C ASN A 175 28.04 -12.77 -22.16
N PRO A 176 28.41 -13.50 -23.24
CA PRO A 176 28.42 -14.96 -23.25
C PRO A 176 29.54 -15.58 -22.40
N LYS A 177 30.47 -14.80 -21.83
CA LYS A 177 31.63 -15.33 -21.10
C LYS A 177 31.40 -15.58 -19.60
N ASP A 178 30.36 -15.02 -18.98
CA ASP A 178 30.13 -15.16 -17.53
C ASP A 178 29.60 -16.53 -17.09
N TRP A 179 29.02 -17.33 -17.99
CA TRP A 179 28.50 -18.66 -17.65
C TRP A 179 29.50 -19.80 -17.91
N GLN A 180 30.64 -19.52 -18.57
CA GLN A 180 31.70 -20.48 -18.86
C GLN A 180 32.83 -20.42 -17.83
N PHE A 181 32.53 -20.11 -16.56
CA PHE A 181 33.54 -20.11 -15.50
C PHE A 181 34.21 -21.49 -15.32
N TRP A 182 33.53 -22.57 -15.72
CA TRP A 182 34.06 -23.94 -15.77
C TRP A 182 35.15 -24.17 -16.85
N LYS A 183 35.35 -23.25 -17.80
CA LYS A 183 36.37 -23.36 -18.86
C LYS A 183 37.65 -22.56 -18.56
N LYS A 184 37.75 -21.92 -17.40
CA LYS A 184 38.88 -21.04 -17.05
C LYS A 184 39.95 -21.71 -16.17
N GLY A 185 39.99 -23.05 -16.16
CA GLY A 185 40.92 -23.82 -15.35
C GLY A 185 41.61 -24.90 -16.15
N ASP A 186 42.31 -24.51 -17.21
CA ASP A 186 43.37 -25.28 -17.88
C ASP A 186 44.59 -24.34 -18.06
#